data_AF-A0A485KL40-F1
#
_entry.id   AF-A0A485KL40-F1
#
_cell.length_a   1.000
_cell.length_b   1.000
_cell.length_c   1.000
_cell.angle_alpha   90.00
_cell.angle_beta   90.00
_cell.angle_gamma   90.00
#
_symmetry.space_group_name_H-M   'P 1'
#
loop_
_entity.id
_entity.type
_entity.pdbx_description
1 polymer ?
#
loop_
_entity_poly.entity_id
_entity_poly.type
_entity_poly.pdbx_seq_one_letter_code
_entity_poly.pdbx_strand_id
1 'polypeptide(L)'
;MTSTELSQAWFEEVQALSKHPHVKKDIDFDRDAFVQEVKAAIENADQPQDAGFVREVKRRRDFAMQMIQKYAHFTDEQKLSMLLGLAVDLGSQDMSLLIRSLPSLLRAHLVLQVLAAALGFNPPIDIETYKHVKRGLVPLPEHFLLLLGSVPSGYSFVLQLRSDLALVVKKYHKSLPQSELHALSYLDKLMQDLFATQTGVHFKRIDLKPENREVLKIIVQNERVHAMRSWEDLAQRLAGPSRHVFGIFHSNMSHMPLVIVETFLTTYMPTVIDRIINPVSEEAAAAAAPPTHGVFYSVSNMHVGLRGLNLASHLLFLTINHVAKLHPTIHTWVTLSPIPTFRAWMQRQLHADTTTAWFTPAVLTAIEEGFGISRFAAPKWFCTQLETPRWFEHTLFVTVARQVLVRLASIYVLFERRESKKIVDPVANFHLQNGAQVESVNFGADFSANGLAQSYGTMINYKYSMNVVDTTSISYKRESTVALSPAVLPVIWFNDNIFLQAIQRVNDKDIHILARQYTKGECITRRGQIPDAVYFLCMGQVVVLTVPSTILEHGSSFGDAEVVLGEPVRFNVVATTLCHVLFVRKTDMQKLLAIVPELKTKYMPSRL
;
A
#
# COMPACT_ATOMS: atom_id res chain seq x y z
N MET A 1 37.84 -12.23 -19.12
CA MET A 1 37.29 -10.99 -19.73
C MET A 1 35.79 -11.06 -19.58
N THR A 2 35.24 -10.44 -18.54
CA THR A 2 33.79 -10.37 -18.33
C THR A 2 33.21 -9.45 -19.41
N SER A 3 32.41 -10.01 -20.31
CA SER A 3 31.73 -9.24 -21.35
C SER A 3 30.90 -8.13 -20.68
N THR A 4 31.24 -6.87 -20.97
CA THR A 4 30.48 -5.67 -20.57
C THR A 4 29.15 -5.56 -21.30
N GLU A 5 28.92 -6.39 -22.32
CA GLU A 5 27.67 -6.43 -23.07
C GLU A 5 26.53 -6.99 -22.21
N LEU A 6 25.38 -6.32 -22.29
CA LEU A 6 24.12 -6.83 -21.77
C LEU A 6 23.59 -7.84 -22.80
N SER A 7 23.45 -9.10 -22.39
CA SER A 7 23.09 -10.21 -23.27
C SER A 7 22.36 -11.30 -22.50
N GLN A 8 21.85 -12.31 -23.21
CA GLN A 8 21.27 -13.50 -22.62
C GLN A 8 22.21 -14.16 -21.58
N ALA A 9 23.51 -14.25 -21.90
CA ALA A 9 24.50 -14.82 -20.98
C ALA A 9 24.65 -14.01 -19.67
N TRP A 10 24.60 -12.67 -19.75
CA TRP A 10 24.60 -11.82 -18.55
C TRP A 10 23.34 -12.03 -17.70
N PHE A 11 22.17 -12.15 -18.35
CA PHE A 11 20.91 -12.36 -17.64
C PHE A 11 20.91 -13.68 -16.86
N GLU A 12 21.40 -14.76 -17.48
CA GLU A 12 21.54 -16.07 -16.84
C GLU A 12 22.52 -16.04 -15.65
N GLU A 13 23.64 -15.32 -15.77
CA GLU A 13 24.60 -15.10 -14.68
C GLU A 13 23.93 -14.40 -13.47
N VAL A 14 23.16 -13.35 -13.73
CA VAL A 14 22.45 -12.59 -12.69
C VAL A 14 21.43 -13.45 -11.95
N GLN A 15 20.70 -14.31 -12.66
CA GLN A 15 19.75 -15.24 -12.06
C GLN A 15 20.46 -16.32 -11.21
N ALA A 16 21.62 -16.82 -11.65
CA ALA A 16 22.40 -17.81 -10.92
C ALA A 16 22.95 -17.26 -9.59
N LEU A 17 23.41 -16.00 -9.58
CA LEU A 17 23.98 -15.34 -8.40
C LEU A 17 22.98 -15.17 -7.24
N SER A 18 21.67 -15.25 -7.50
CA SER A 18 20.62 -15.17 -6.47
C SER A 18 20.62 -16.35 -5.48
N LYS A 19 21.41 -17.42 -5.71
CA LYS A 19 21.30 -18.70 -4.98
C LYS A 19 22.42 -19.01 -3.99
N HIS A 20 23.38 -18.11 -3.75
CA HIS A 20 24.50 -18.41 -2.84
C HIS A 20 24.31 -17.79 -1.44
N PRO A 21 24.11 -18.60 -0.39
CA PRO A 21 24.14 -18.11 0.98
C PRO A 21 25.57 -17.71 1.37
N HIS A 22 25.71 -16.55 2.02
CA HIS A 22 26.97 -16.15 2.64
C HIS A 22 27.37 -17.18 3.71
N VAL A 23 28.59 -17.72 3.59
CA VAL A 23 29.20 -18.57 4.60
C VAL A 23 29.40 -17.72 5.86
N LYS A 24 28.65 -18.02 6.92
CA LYS A 24 28.79 -17.35 8.21
C LYS A 24 30.12 -17.77 8.84
N LYS A 25 31.00 -16.81 9.07
CA LYS A 25 32.14 -17.00 9.98
C LYS A 25 31.65 -16.75 11.41
N ASP A 26 32.09 -17.59 12.33
CA ASP A 26 31.82 -17.39 13.75
C ASP A 26 32.63 -16.17 14.23
N ILE A 27 31.94 -15.07 14.49
CA ILE A 27 32.51 -13.84 15.04
C ILE A 27 31.87 -13.64 16.40
N ASP A 28 32.68 -13.43 17.43
CA ASP A 28 32.19 -13.13 18.77
C ASP A 28 31.57 -11.72 18.85
N PHE A 29 30.45 -11.58 19.55
CA PHE A 29 29.74 -10.30 19.73
C PHE A 29 29.27 -10.13 21.17
N ASP A 30 29.81 -9.10 21.83
CA ASP A 30 29.43 -8.68 23.18
C ASP A 30 28.58 -7.40 23.10
N ARG A 31 27.37 -7.46 23.67
CA ARG A 31 26.39 -6.36 23.68
C ARG A 31 26.84 -5.19 24.56
N ASP A 32 27.41 -5.46 25.72
CA ASP A 32 27.84 -4.43 26.67
C ASP A 32 29.04 -3.68 26.11
N ALA A 33 30.01 -4.40 25.54
CA ALA A 33 31.15 -3.79 24.85
C ALA A 33 30.68 -2.90 23.70
N PHE A 34 29.74 -3.37 22.87
CA PHE A 34 29.15 -2.58 21.79
C PHE A 34 28.48 -1.29 22.29
N VAL A 35 27.67 -1.36 23.36
CA VAL A 35 27.01 -0.18 23.94
C VAL A 35 28.05 0.85 24.42
N GLN A 36 29.13 0.42 25.07
CA GLN A 36 30.21 1.31 25.50
C GLN A 36 30.96 1.93 24.32
N GLU A 37 31.25 1.16 23.27
CA GLU A 37 31.90 1.67 22.05
C GLU A 37 31.03 2.74 21.35
N VAL A 38 29.71 2.54 21.27
CA VAL A 38 28.78 3.52 20.71
C VAL A 38 28.74 4.81 21.53
N LYS A 39 28.65 4.71 22.87
CA LYS A 39 28.71 5.90 23.75
C LYS A 39 30.01 6.67 23.56
N ALA A 40 31.14 5.97 23.57
CA ALA A 40 32.46 6.56 23.36
C ALA A 40 32.63 7.21 21.99
N ALA A 41 31.91 6.73 20.96
CA ALA A 41 31.92 7.32 19.62
C ALA A 41 31.06 8.59 19.50
N ILE A 42 30.10 8.81 20.41
CA ILE A 42 29.11 9.91 20.32
C ILE A 42 29.41 11.04 21.31
N GLU A 43 29.83 10.74 22.55
CA GLU A 43 29.88 11.70 23.66
C GLU A 43 30.91 12.84 23.52
N ASN A 44 31.86 12.77 22.57
CA ASN A 44 32.95 13.75 22.43
C ASN A 44 32.77 14.76 21.27
N ALA A 45 31.54 15.08 20.84
CA ALA A 45 31.30 15.83 19.60
C ALA A 45 31.52 17.36 19.66
N ASP A 46 31.62 17.97 20.85
CA ASP A 46 31.41 19.41 21.03
C ASP A 46 32.63 20.25 21.46
N GLN A 47 33.89 19.79 21.26
CA GLN A 47 35.08 20.64 21.47
C GLN A 47 35.78 21.01 20.14
N PRO A 48 35.34 22.09 19.46
CA PRO A 48 35.79 22.46 18.11
C PRO A 48 37.20 23.10 18.03
N GLN A 49 38.03 23.04 19.09
CA GLN A 49 39.30 23.79 19.14
C GLN A 49 40.57 22.94 19.36
N ASP A 50 40.51 21.60 19.23
CA ASP A 50 41.68 20.76 19.49
C ASP A 50 42.27 20.09 18.23
N ALA A 51 43.60 19.98 18.15
CA ALA A 51 44.30 19.27 17.08
C ALA A 51 43.92 17.77 17.02
N GLY A 52 43.31 17.25 18.08
CA GLY A 52 42.70 15.92 18.16
C GLY A 52 41.37 15.76 17.38
N PHE A 53 40.72 16.84 16.96
CA PHE A 53 39.39 16.78 16.30
C PHE A 53 39.39 15.91 15.04
N VAL A 54 40.38 16.07 14.16
CA VAL A 54 40.48 15.29 12.91
C VAL A 54 40.74 13.81 13.20
N ARG A 55 41.57 13.50 14.20
CA ARG A 55 41.85 12.12 14.63
C ARG A 55 40.60 11.45 15.19
N GLU A 56 39.81 12.20 15.94
CA GLU A 56 38.58 11.71 16.56
C GLU A 56 37.46 11.48 15.54
N VAL A 57 37.29 12.38 14.56
CA VAL A 57 36.36 12.16 13.43
C VAL A 57 36.75 10.91 12.64
N LYS A 58 38.06 10.71 12.39
CA LYS A 58 38.55 9.50 11.72
C LYS A 58 38.24 8.24 12.54
N ARG A 59 38.54 8.23 13.84
CA ARG A 59 38.27 7.11 14.76
C ARG A 59 36.80 6.66 14.69
N ARG A 60 35.86 7.62 14.72
CA ARG A 60 34.41 7.35 14.66
C ARG A 60 33.98 6.75 13.32
N ARG A 61 34.52 7.27 12.22
CA ARG A 61 34.25 6.73 10.88
C ARG A 61 34.82 5.32 10.73
N ASP A 62 36.03 5.08 11.24
CA ASP A 62 36.67 3.77 11.22
C ASP A 62 35.85 2.76 12.04
N PHE A 63 35.37 3.15 13.22
CA PHE A 63 34.44 2.33 14.02
C PHE A 63 33.16 1.99 13.25
N ALA A 64 32.50 2.98 12.64
CA ALA A 64 31.29 2.76 11.83
C ALA A 64 31.55 1.79 10.65
N MET A 65 32.66 1.96 9.93
CA MET A 65 33.02 1.06 8.82
C MET A 65 33.30 -0.37 9.30
N GLN A 66 34.02 -0.54 10.42
CA GLN A 66 34.29 -1.85 11.01
C GLN A 66 33.00 -2.54 11.48
N MET A 67 32.06 -1.79 12.06
CA MET A 67 30.76 -2.33 12.47
C MET A 67 29.95 -2.86 11.29
N ILE A 68 29.92 -2.12 10.18
CA ILE A 68 29.23 -2.57 8.95
C ILE A 68 29.83 -3.89 8.45
N GLN A 69 31.16 -4.02 8.46
CA GLN A 69 31.86 -5.24 8.02
C GLN A 69 31.61 -6.43 8.97
N LYS A 70 31.66 -6.21 10.28
CA LYS A 70 31.39 -7.24 11.30
C LYS A 70 29.95 -7.74 11.19
N TYR A 71 28.98 -6.82 11.09
CA TYR A 71 27.56 -7.14 11.06
C TYR A 71 27.16 -8.10 9.93
N ALA A 72 27.84 -8.04 8.78
CA ALA A 72 27.58 -8.95 7.65
C ALA A 72 27.73 -10.44 8.01
N HIS A 73 28.46 -10.76 9.08
CA HIS A 73 28.71 -12.12 9.54
C HIS A 73 27.84 -12.53 10.73
N PHE A 74 27.04 -11.61 11.30
CA PHE A 74 26.27 -11.88 12.51
C PHE A 74 25.22 -12.97 12.31
N THR A 75 25.05 -13.81 13.33
CA THR A 75 23.90 -14.71 13.45
C THR A 75 22.62 -13.92 13.77
N ASP A 76 21.45 -14.55 13.60
CA ASP A 76 20.17 -13.88 13.91
C ASP A 76 20.08 -13.47 15.39
N GLU A 77 20.70 -14.25 16.28
CA GLU A 77 20.76 -13.96 17.72
C GLU A 77 21.67 -12.77 18.02
N GLN A 78 22.83 -12.69 17.37
CA GLN A 78 23.74 -11.54 17.49
C GLN A 78 23.12 -10.27 16.93
N LYS A 79 22.42 -10.36 15.79
CA LYS A 79 21.66 -9.24 15.22
C LYS A 79 20.58 -8.75 16.19
N LEU A 80 19.82 -9.66 16.80
CA LEU A 80 18.83 -9.31 17.81
C LEU A 80 19.49 -8.64 19.03
N SER A 81 20.60 -9.20 19.52
CA SER A 81 21.35 -8.66 20.66
C SER A 81 21.84 -7.23 20.40
N MET A 82 22.42 -6.96 19.23
CA MET A 82 22.83 -5.61 18.83
C MET A 82 21.64 -4.65 18.71
N LEU A 83 20.53 -5.09 18.11
CA LEU A 83 19.33 -4.26 17.96
C LEU A 83 18.68 -3.93 19.31
N LEU A 84 18.69 -4.87 20.26
CA LEU A 84 18.29 -4.61 21.64
C LEU A 84 19.26 -3.67 22.35
N GLY A 85 20.56 -3.77 22.10
CA GLY A 85 21.55 -2.80 22.56
C GLY A 85 21.23 -1.37 22.12
N LEU A 86 20.85 -1.20 20.86
CA LEU A 86 20.40 0.09 20.33
C LEU A 86 19.04 0.53 20.90
N ALA A 87 18.06 -0.38 20.95
CA ALA A 87 16.69 -0.02 21.29
C ALA A 87 16.46 0.18 22.80
N VAL A 88 17.09 -0.64 23.63
CA VAL A 88 16.85 -0.72 25.08
C VAL A 88 17.94 0.01 25.84
N ASP A 89 19.21 -0.37 25.65
CA ASP A 89 20.31 0.12 26.50
C ASP A 89 20.76 1.52 26.12
N LEU A 90 20.77 1.82 24.82
CA LEU A 90 21.07 3.14 24.27
C LEU A 90 19.80 3.97 24.05
N GLY A 91 18.61 3.34 24.12
CA GLY A 91 17.32 4.01 23.97
C GLY A 91 17.10 5.09 25.04
N SER A 92 15.87 5.62 25.14
CA SER A 92 15.50 6.74 26.02
C SER A 92 15.72 6.55 27.54
N GLN A 93 16.44 5.52 27.96
CA GLN A 93 16.84 5.25 29.33
C GLN A 93 18.03 6.11 29.80
N ASP A 94 18.82 6.71 28.91
CA ASP A 94 19.89 7.65 29.32
C ASP A 94 19.35 9.07 29.61
N MET A 95 18.37 9.15 30.53
CA MET A 95 18.00 10.38 31.24
C MET A 95 19.21 11.03 31.94
N SER A 96 20.31 10.30 32.08
CA SER A 96 21.58 10.77 32.62
C SER A 96 22.16 11.97 31.84
N LEU A 97 22.08 11.99 30.50
CA LEU A 97 22.55 13.10 29.67
C LEU A 97 21.64 14.33 29.80
N LEU A 98 20.32 14.11 29.82
CA LEU A 98 19.35 15.17 30.09
C LEU A 98 19.58 15.77 31.50
N ILE A 99 19.77 14.93 32.51
CA ILE A 99 20.02 15.35 33.90
C ILE A 99 21.39 16.03 34.05
N ARG A 100 22.44 15.60 33.33
CA ARG A 100 23.78 16.20 33.34
C ARG A 100 23.85 17.54 32.60
N SER A 101 23.06 17.70 31.54
CA SER A 101 23.02 18.93 30.74
C SER A 101 22.13 20.03 31.31
N LEU A 102 21.26 19.70 32.28
CA LEU A 102 20.44 20.67 32.99
C LEU A 102 21.28 21.38 34.07
N PRO A 103 21.32 22.73 34.11
CA PRO A 103 21.96 23.47 35.19
C PRO A 103 21.40 23.04 36.56
N SER A 104 22.27 23.02 37.58
CA SER A 104 21.98 22.48 38.91
C SER A 104 20.96 23.31 39.70
N LEU A 105 19.65 23.22 39.41
CA LEU A 105 18.60 23.79 40.25
C LEU A 105 17.36 22.86 40.33
N LEU A 106 17.03 22.48 41.57
CA LEU A 106 15.91 21.66 42.10
C LEU A 106 14.99 20.87 41.11
N ARG A 107 15.09 19.53 41.23
CA ARG A 107 14.86 18.48 40.22
C ARG A 107 13.41 17.98 39.98
N ALA A 108 12.38 18.84 39.98
CA ALA A 108 11.05 18.37 39.54
C ALA A 108 10.23 19.46 38.85
N HIS A 109 10.16 20.65 39.46
CA HIS A 109 9.38 21.76 38.94
C HIS A 109 9.97 22.30 37.62
N LEU A 110 11.31 22.35 37.51
CA LEU A 110 11.98 22.84 36.31
C LEU A 110 11.89 21.85 35.14
N VAL A 111 11.92 20.53 35.38
CA VAL A 111 11.72 19.53 34.33
C VAL A 111 10.32 19.67 33.73
N LEU A 112 9.30 19.89 34.57
CA LEU A 112 7.94 20.19 34.14
C LEU A 112 7.83 21.52 33.38
N GLN A 113 8.50 22.59 33.84
CA GLN A 113 8.51 23.88 33.13
C GLN A 113 9.29 23.83 31.82
N VAL A 114 10.37 23.06 31.76
CA VAL A 114 11.19 22.84 30.57
C VAL A 114 10.47 21.95 29.57
N LEU A 115 9.77 20.90 30.01
CA LEU A 115 8.86 20.13 29.16
C LEU A 115 7.70 21.01 28.67
N ALA A 116 7.12 21.82 29.57
CA ALA A 116 6.08 22.78 29.21
C ALA A 116 6.60 23.77 28.15
N ALA A 117 7.81 24.31 28.31
CA ALA A 117 8.45 25.19 27.32
C ALA A 117 8.81 24.44 26.02
N ALA A 118 9.34 23.22 26.10
CA ALA A 118 9.65 22.33 24.98
C ALA A 118 8.41 22.05 24.12
N LEU A 119 7.26 21.88 24.78
CA LEU A 119 5.94 21.65 24.18
C LEU A 119 5.19 22.95 23.85
N GLY A 120 5.79 24.13 24.08
CA GLY A 120 5.22 25.44 23.73
C GLY A 120 4.19 26.03 24.71
N PHE A 121 4.05 25.47 25.91
CA PHE A 121 3.14 25.94 26.96
C PHE A 121 3.68 27.14 27.76
N ASN A 122 4.97 27.48 27.67
CA ASN A 122 5.56 28.65 28.34
C ASN A 122 6.54 29.40 27.42
N PRO A 123 6.59 30.74 27.43
CA PRO A 123 7.58 31.49 26.68
C PRO A 123 8.99 31.17 27.20
N PRO A 124 9.99 30.94 26.32
CA PRO A 124 11.32 30.54 26.73
C PRO A 124 12.00 31.68 27.49
N ILE A 125 12.27 31.48 28.78
CA ILE A 125 13.04 32.43 29.61
C ILE A 125 14.54 32.37 29.26
N ASP A 126 15.01 31.23 28.72
CA ASP A 126 16.39 31.05 28.23
C ASP A 126 16.44 30.08 27.02
N ILE A 127 16.95 30.57 25.89
CA ILE A 127 17.10 29.82 24.64
C ILE A 127 18.18 28.74 24.77
N GLU A 128 19.22 28.95 25.58
CA GLU A 128 20.31 27.98 25.73
C GLU A 128 19.84 26.75 26.51
N THR A 129 19.07 26.93 27.59
CA THR A 129 18.41 25.81 28.29
C THR A 129 17.54 24.98 27.34
N TYR A 130 16.77 25.62 26.44
CA TYR A 130 15.98 24.90 25.44
C TYR A 130 16.84 24.09 24.47
N LYS A 131 17.97 24.66 23.98
CA LYS A 131 18.91 23.95 23.13
C LYS A 131 19.51 22.73 23.83
N HIS A 132 19.90 22.86 25.10
CA HIS A 132 20.43 21.74 25.88
C HIS A 132 19.41 20.64 26.08
N VAL A 133 18.17 21.01 26.40
CA VAL A 133 17.07 20.05 26.59
C VAL A 133 16.74 19.35 25.28
N LYS A 134 16.63 20.10 24.17
CA LYS A 134 16.43 19.51 22.85
C LYS A 134 17.55 18.52 22.52
N ARG A 135 18.83 18.86 22.76
CA ARG A 135 19.98 17.96 22.55
C ARG A 135 19.91 16.72 23.45
N GLY A 136 19.54 16.88 24.72
CA GLY A 136 19.42 15.77 25.68
C GLY A 136 18.23 14.84 25.41
N LEU A 137 17.23 15.29 24.65
CA LEU A 137 16.08 14.48 24.23
C LEU A 137 16.34 13.67 22.95
N VAL A 138 17.43 13.94 22.21
CA VAL A 138 17.79 13.15 21.04
C VAL A 138 18.37 11.81 21.50
N PRO A 139 17.75 10.67 21.14
CA PRO A 139 18.26 9.35 21.52
C PRO A 139 19.66 9.10 20.97
N LEU A 140 20.55 8.48 21.76
CA LEU A 140 21.88 8.08 21.30
C LEU A 140 21.87 7.21 20.00
N PRO A 141 20.89 6.30 19.78
CA PRO A 141 20.76 5.57 18.52
C PRO A 141 20.61 6.49 17.32
N GLU A 142 19.96 7.65 17.47
CA GLU A 142 19.83 8.64 16.40
C GLU A 142 21.19 9.18 15.98
N HIS A 143 22.01 9.61 16.96
CA HIS A 143 23.38 10.06 16.69
C HIS A 143 24.25 8.95 16.08
N PHE A 144 24.11 7.72 16.54
CA PHE A 144 24.83 6.57 15.96
C PHE A 144 24.43 6.34 14.49
N LEU A 145 23.14 6.39 14.18
CA LEU A 145 22.62 6.21 12.82
C LEU A 145 23.03 7.36 11.89
N LEU A 146 23.12 8.60 12.40
CA LEU A 146 23.70 9.72 11.67
C LEU A 146 25.19 9.51 11.38
N LEU A 147 25.96 8.98 12.34
CA LEU A 147 27.36 8.61 12.13
C LEU A 147 27.48 7.52 11.05
N LEU A 148 26.64 6.49 11.10
CA LEU A 148 26.58 5.45 10.08
C LEU A 148 26.27 6.05 8.70
N GLY A 149 25.30 6.97 8.60
CA GLY A 149 24.98 7.68 7.36
C GLY A 149 26.14 8.50 6.78
N SER A 150 27.15 8.84 7.58
CA SER A 150 28.31 9.60 7.13
C SER A 150 29.37 8.76 6.40
N VAL A 151 29.37 7.43 6.55
CA VAL A 151 30.37 6.52 5.96
C VAL A 151 29.87 5.88 4.66
N PRO A 152 30.78 5.43 3.77
CA PRO A 152 30.38 4.67 2.58
C PRO A 152 29.53 3.45 2.96
N SER A 153 28.49 3.16 2.16
CA SER A 153 27.54 2.07 2.40
C SER A 153 26.67 2.20 3.66
N GLY A 154 26.76 3.32 4.39
CA GLY A 154 25.98 3.58 5.60
C GLY A 154 24.47 3.52 5.40
N TYR A 155 23.97 4.15 4.33
CA TYR A 155 22.53 4.15 4.02
C TYR A 155 22.02 2.73 3.68
N SER A 156 22.78 1.99 2.86
CA SER A 156 22.47 0.58 2.56
C SER A 156 22.44 -0.25 3.84
N PHE A 157 23.36 0.00 4.77
CA PHE A 157 23.42 -0.66 6.06
C PHE A 157 22.19 -0.35 6.94
N VAL A 158 21.75 0.91 7.01
CA VAL A 158 20.51 1.26 7.75
C VAL A 158 19.30 0.54 7.18
N LEU A 159 19.18 0.45 5.84
CA LEU A 159 18.10 -0.33 5.23
C LEU A 159 18.20 -1.82 5.57
N GLN A 160 19.42 -2.37 5.57
CA GLN A 160 19.68 -3.75 5.98
C GLN A 160 19.28 -3.99 7.45
N LEU A 161 19.66 -3.08 8.37
CA LEU A 161 19.25 -3.12 9.77
C LEU A 161 17.73 -3.15 9.92
N ARG A 162 16.99 -2.32 9.17
CA ARG A 162 15.52 -2.33 9.19
C ARG A 162 14.91 -3.62 8.65
N SER A 163 15.54 -4.21 7.64
CA SER A 163 15.13 -5.51 7.08
C SER A 163 15.34 -6.62 8.10
N ASP A 164 16.53 -6.68 8.69
CA ASP A 164 16.90 -7.67 9.70
C ASP A 164 16.06 -7.51 10.97
N LEU A 165 15.79 -6.27 11.41
CA LEU A 165 14.88 -5.97 12.51
C LEU A 165 13.49 -6.60 12.30
N ALA A 166 12.93 -6.46 11.08
CA ALA A 166 11.64 -7.07 10.77
C ALA A 166 11.68 -8.61 10.81
N LEU A 167 12.79 -9.22 10.38
CA LEU A 167 12.98 -10.66 10.41
C LEU A 167 13.14 -11.20 11.83
N VAL A 168 13.99 -10.57 12.66
CA VAL A 168 14.22 -11.02 14.04
C VAL A 168 12.99 -10.79 14.91
N VAL A 169 12.28 -9.67 14.77
CA VAL A 169 11.02 -9.44 15.50
C VAL A 169 10.00 -10.50 15.11
N LYS A 170 9.84 -10.84 13.83
CA LYS A 170 8.94 -11.91 13.40
C LYS A 170 9.32 -13.27 13.98
N LYS A 171 10.62 -13.59 14.04
CA LYS A 171 11.15 -14.87 14.53
C LYS A 171 11.01 -15.01 16.06
N TYR A 172 11.35 -13.97 16.80
CA TYR A 172 11.45 -13.98 18.27
C TYR A 172 10.26 -13.28 18.96
N HIS A 173 9.21 -12.90 18.24
CA HIS A 173 8.03 -12.19 18.78
C HIS A 173 7.46 -12.83 20.05
N LYS A 174 7.42 -14.17 20.11
CA LYS A 174 6.82 -14.91 21.24
C LYS A 174 7.73 -15.01 22.46
N SER A 175 9.04 -14.83 22.28
CA SER A 175 10.03 -14.94 23.36
C SER A 175 10.41 -13.59 23.97
N LEU A 176 10.18 -12.49 23.25
CA LEU A 176 10.53 -11.14 23.70
C LEU A 176 9.44 -10.55 24.61
N PRO A 177 9.81 -9.87 25.71
CA PRO A 177 8.90 -9.04 26.50
C PRO A 177 8.26 -7.93 25.66
N GLN A 178 7.04 -7.53 26.02
CA GLN A 178 6.31 -6.46 25.33
C GLN A 178 7.06 -5.12 25.34
N SER A 179 7.82 -4.82 26.41
CA SER A 179 8.66 -3.62 26.51
C SER A 179 9.75 -3.58 25.45
N GLU A 180 10.40 -4.70 25.18
CA GLU A 180 11.43 -4.81 24.15
C GLU A 180 10.84 -4.70 22.74
N LEU A 181 9.67 -5.31 22.51
CA LEU A 181 8.95 -5.17 21.25
C LEU A 181 8.58 -3.70 20.97
N HIS A 182 8.15 -2.97 21.99
CA HIS A 182 7.88 -1.53 21.88
C HIS A 182 9.14 -0.72 21.58
N ALA A 183 10.26 -1.00 22.26
CA ALA A 183 11.53 -0.33 22.03
C ALA A 183 12.06 -0.58 20.60
N LEU A 184 12.00 -1.83 20.14
CA LEU A 184 12.36 -2.21 18.77
C LEU A 184 11.46 -1.55 17.72
N SER A 185 10.15 -1.44 18.00
CA SER A 185 9.22 -0.71 17.14
C SER A 185 9.55 0.78 17.06
N TYR A 186 9.98 1.39 18.17
CA TYR A 186 10.44 2.78 18.19
C TYR A 186 11.74 2.95 17.39
N LEU A 187 12.70 2.02 17.53
CA LEU A 187 13.93 2.03 16.75
C LEU A 187 13.67 1.93 15.24
N ASP A 188 12.71 1.08 14.79
CA ASP A 188 12.29 1.03 13.38
C ASP A 188 11.77 2.38 12.89
N LYS A 189 10.93 3.03 13.71
CA LYS A 189 10.37 4.35 13.40
C LYS A 189 11.45 5.41 13.30
N LEU A 190 12.42 5.38 14.21
CA LEU A 190 13.57 6.27 14.21
C LEU A 190 14.44 6.09 12.96
N MET A 191 14.79 4.85 12.59
CA MET A 191 15.52 4.57 11.34
C MET A 191 14.72 4.97 10.10
N GLN A 192 13.39 4.79 10.11
CA GLN A 192 12.51 5.23 9.04
C GLN A 192 12.54 6.75 8.87
N ASP A 193 12.40 7.50 9.96
CA ASP A 193 12.33 8.96 9.92
C ASP A 193 13.69 9.58 9.55
N LEU A 194 14.80 9.00 10.03
CA LEU A 194 16.14 9.39 9.61
C LEU A 194 16.35 9.20 8.12
N PHE A 195 15.96 8.04 7.57
CA PHE A 195 16.09 7.79 6.14
C PHE A 195 15.20 8.74 5.32
N ALA A 196 14.00 9.07 5.82
CA ALA A 196 13.07 9.98 5.13
C ALA A 196 13.53 11.45 5.14
N THR A 197 14.22 11.88 6.19
CA THR A 197 14.65 13.28 6.38
C THR A 197 16.00 13.58 5.73
N GLN A 198 16.81 12.56 5.46
CA GLN A 198 18.07 12.70 4.72
C GLN A 198 17.76 12.98 3.23
N THR A 199 18.02 14.21 2.80
CA THR A 199 17.77 14.69 1.44
C THR A 199 18.71 14.00 0.44
N GLY A 200 18.28 13.92 -0.83
CA GLY A 200 19.11 13.32 -1.89
C GLY A 200 18.39 12.28 -2.76
N VAL A 201 17.07 12.16 -2.64
CA VAL A 201 16.28 11.35 -3.56
C VAL A 201 16.13 12.05 -4.91
N HIS A 202 16.32 11.31 -6.00
CA HIS A 202 16.21 11.82 -7.36
C HIS A 202 15.45 10.84 -8.26
N PHE A 203 14.62 11.41 -9.14
CA PHE A 203 13.83 10.69 -10.12
C PHE A 203 14.64 10.48 -11.41
N LYS A 204 14.70 9.25 -11.91
CA LYS A 204 15.45 8.91 -13.12
C LYS A 204 14.70 7.88 -13.96
N ARG A 205 14.72 8.05 -15.29
CA ARG A 205 14.34 7.01 -16.26
C ARG A 205 15.44 5.96 -16.36
N ILE A 206 15.06 4.70 -16.33
CA ILE A 206 15.97 3.56 -16.42
C ILE A 206 15.90 3.03 -17.84
N ASP A 207 17.02 3.15 -18.56
CA ASP A 207 17.16 2.67 -19.93
C ASP A 207 17.98 1.38 -19.98
N LEU A 208 17.74 0.56 -21.00
CA LEU A 208 18.55 -0.62 -21.30
C LEU A 208 19.90 -0.22 -21.92
N LYS A 209 20.82 0.26 -21.08
CA LYS A 209 22.17 0.71 -21.47
C LYS A 209 23.24 0.07 -20.57
N PRO A 210 24.47 -0.16 -21.08
CA PRO A 210 25.56 -0.74 -20.29
C PRO A 210 25.86 0.03 -18.98
N GLU A 211 25.67 1.35 -18.96
CA GLU A 211 25.82 2.20 -17.77
C GLU A 211 24.89 1.84 -16.61
N ASN A 212 23.73 1.22 -16.91
CA ASN A 212 22.75 0.81 -15.91
C ASN A 212 22.92 -0.67 -15.51
N ARG A 213 24.02 -1.35 -15.87
CA ARG A 213 24.21 -2.81 -15.62
C ARG A 213 23.94 -3.22 -14.16
N GLU A 214 24.48 -2.50 -13.18
CA GLU A 214 24.26 -2.81 -11.76
C GLU A 214 22.81 -2.53 -11.32
N VAL A 215 22.20 -1.46 -11.84
CA VAL A 215 20.78 -1.13 -11.61
C VAL A 215 19.88 -2.24 -12.16
N LEU A 216 20.14 -2.68 -13.40
CA LEU A 216 19.37 -3.73 -14.08
C LEU A 216 19.52 -5.07 -13.36
N LYS A 217 20.72 -5.39 -12.87
CA LYS A 217 20.95 -6.58 -12.04
C LYS A 217 20.03 -6.59 -10.80
N ILE A 218 19.93 -5.47 -10.10
CA ILE A 218 19.06 -5.34 -8.92
C ILE A 218 17.59 -5.49 -9.30
N ILE A 219 17.16 -4.88 -10.42
CA ILE A 219 15.79 -4.99 -10.93
C ILE A 219 15.44 -6.45 -11.23
N VAL A 220 16.27 -7.16 -12.00
CA VAL A 220 16.05 -8.57 -12.35
C VAL A 220 15.94 -9.44 -11.09
N GLN A 221 16.75 -9.17 -10.06
CA GLN A 221 16.76 -9.94 -8.82
C GLN A 221 15.60 -9.62 -7.87
N ASN A 222 15.02 -8.42 -7.95
CA ASN A 222 14.06 -7.92 -6.96
C ASN A 222 12.69 -7.57 -7.54
N GLU A 223 12.42 -7.85 -8.81
CA GLU A 223 11.08 -7.69 -9.41
C GLU A 223 10.08 -8.68 -8.78
N ARG A 224 9.02 -8.17 -8.15
CA ARG A 224 8.11 -8.95 -7.28
C ARG A 224 6.73 -9.18 -7.86
N VAL A 225 6.31 -8.38 -8.84
CA VAL A 225 4.98 -8.46 -9.43
C VAL A 225 5.00 -9.46 -10.57
N HIS A 226 5.91 -9.26 -11.53
CA HIS A 226 6.05 -10.10 -12.71
C HIS A 226 7.52 -10.48 -12.92
N ALA A 227 7.95 -11.57 -12.28
CA ALA A 227 9.32 -12.07 -12.35
C ALA A 227 9.80 -12.17 -13.82
N MET A 228 10.95 -11.55 -14.10
CA MET A 228 11.53 -11.52 -15.44
C MET A 228 12.08 -12.89 -15.80
N ARG A 229 11.61 -13.46 -16.92
CA ARG A 229 11.90 -14.86 -17.27
C ARG A 229 13.08 -15.03 -18.22
N SER A 230 13.34 -14.04 -19.07
CA SER A 230 14.43 -14.07 -20.04
C SER A 230 14.99 -12.66 -20.27
N TRP A 231 16.09 -12.59 -21.02
CA TRP A 231 16.64 -11.33 -21.50
C TRP A 231 15.64 -10.57 -22.38
N GLU A 232 14.90 -11.27 -23.24
CA GLU A 232 13.89 -10.67 -24.12
C GLU A 232 12.77 -10.00 -23.32
N ASP A 233 12.33 -10.62 -22.22
CA ASP A 233 11.34 -10.05 -21.29
C ASP A 233 11.86 -8.74 -20.67
N LEU A 234 13.10 -8.73 -20.16
CA LEU A 234 13.74 -7.51 -19.66
C LEU A 234 13.85 -6.44 -20.76
N ALA A 235 14.35 -6.82 -21.93
CA ALA A 235 14.53 -5.91 -23.05
C ALA A 235 13.20 -5.30 -23.49
N GLN A 236 12.14 -6.10 -23.58
CA GLN A 236 10.81 -5.67 -23.98
C GLN A 236 10.15 -4.70 -23.00
N ARG A 237 10.48 -4.78 -21.70
CA ARG A 237 9.98 -3.87 -20.67
C ARG A 237 10.68 -2.51 -20.65
N LEU A 238 11.95 -2.47 -21.05
CA LEU A 238 12.76 -1.24 -21.05
C LEU A 238 12.95 -0.61 -22.42
N ALA A 239 12.80 -1.39 -23.50
CA ALA A 239 12.98 -0.94 -24.87
C ALA A 239 11.63 -0.58 -25.51
N GLY A 240 11.69 0.38 -26.43
CA GLY A 240 10.55 0.81 -27.23
C GLY A 240 9.96 2.16 -26.81
N PRO A 241 9.16 2.78 -27.70
CA PRO A 241 8.61 4.12 -27.46
C PRO A 241 7.49 4.13 -26.43
N SER A 242 6.77 3.02 -26.26
CA SER A 242 5.59 2.93 -25.40
C SER A 242 5.87 2.29 -24.04
N ARG A 243 7.13 1.97 -23.73
CA ARG A 243 7.53 1.34 -22.47
C ARG A 243 8.53 2.24 -21.75
N HIS A 244 8.23 2.55 -20.50
CA HIS A 244 9.13 3.35 -19.67
C HIS A 244 9.24 2.75 -18.29
N VAL A 245 10.47 2.67 -17.80
CA VAL A 245 10.75 2.31 -16.42
C VAL A 245 11.33 3.53 -15.73
N PHE A 246 10.73 3.94 -14.61
CA PHE A 246 11.21 5.05 -13.80
C PHE A 246 11.57 4.54 -12.41
N GLY A 247 12.53 5.20 -11.77
CA GLY A 247 12.92 4.88 -10.40
C GLY A 247 13.27 6.10 -9.57
N ILE A 248 13.16 5.94 -8.26
CA ILE A 248 13.74 6.88 -7.28
C ILE A 248 15.06 6.29 -6.80
N PHE A 249 16.10 7.12 -6.83
CA PHE A 249 17.45 6.79 -6.39
C PHE A 249 17.86 7.71 -5.26
N HIS A 250 18.79 7.28 -4.41
CA HIS A 250 19.39 8.13 -3.38
C HIS A 250 20.83 8.47 -3.79
N SER A 251 21.29 9.70 -3.55
CA SER A 251 22.64 10.17 -3.96
C SER A 251 23.77 9.27 -3.48
N ASN A 252 23.64 8.74 -2.26
CA ASN A 252 24.63 7.82 -1.67
C ASN A 252 24.45 6.34 -2.07
N MET A 253 23.45 6.04 -2.91
CA MET A 253 23.07 4.68 -3.34
C MET A 253 22.64 4.67 -4.82
N SER A 254 23.36 5.39 -5.68
CA SER A 254 22.99 5.61 -7.08
C SER A 254 22.90 4.33 -7.93
N HIS A 255 23.60 3.26 -7.54
CA HIS A 255 23.55 1.96 -8.20
C HIS A 255 22.30 1.14 -7.86
N MET A 256 21.59 1.49 -6.78
CA MET A 256 20.39 0.77 -6.34
C MET A 256 19.15 1.67 -6.44
N PRO A 257 18.21 1.38 -7.35
CA PRO A 257 16.91 2.03 -7.30
C PRO A 257 16.23 1.67 -5.98
N LEU A 258 15.62 2.63 -5.29
CA LEU A 258 14.87 2.37 -4.06
C LEU A 258 13.51 1.75 -4.40
N VAL A 259 12.85 2.32 -5.40
CA VAL A 259 11.58 1.87 -5.94
C VAL A 259 11.58 2.11 -7.43
N ILE A 260 10.94 1.20 -8.17
CA ILE A 260 10.72 1.34 -9.61
C ILE A 260 9.24 1.25 -9.93
N VAL A 261 8.89 1.82 -11.08
CA VAL A 261 7.58 1.65 -11.70
C VAL A 261 7.78 1.34 -13.18
N GLU A 262 7.10 0.30 -13.66
CA GLU A 262 7.07 -0.06 -15.07
C GLU A 262 5.75 0.45 -15.67
N THR A 263 5.86 1.20 -16.77
CA THR A 263 4.71 1.82 -17.44
C THR A 263 4.57 1.37 -18.89
N PHE A 264 3.31 1.27 -19.31
CA PHE A 264 2.91 1.01 -20.68
C PHE A 264 1.98 2.13 -21.16
N LEU A 265 2.37 2.80 -22.24
CA LEU A 265 1.57 3.83 -22.88
C LEU A 265 0.76 3.21 -24.03
N THR A 266 -0.55 3.42 -24.01
CA THR A 266 -1.46 2.77 -24.96
C THR A 266 -2.70 3.63 -25.23
N THR A 267 -3.55 3.20 -26.17
CA THR A 267 -4.80 3.85 -26.54
C THR A 267 -6.03 3.25 -25.84
N TYR A 268 -5.86 2.16 -25.09
CA TYR A 268 -6.93 1.43 -24.41
C TYR A 268 -6.56 1.05 -22.96
N MET A 269 -7.55 0.69 -22.14
CA MET A 269 -7.30 0.15 -20.79
C MET A 269 -7.08 -1.36 -20.86
N PRO A 270 -5.88 -1.88 -20.55
CA PRO A 270 -5.61 -3.31 -20.64
C PRO A 270 -6.22 -4.09 -19.47
N THR A 271 -6.69 -5.30 -19.78
CA THR A 271 -7.30 -6.23 -18.81
C THR A 271 -6.49 -7.51 -18.62
N VAL A 272 -5.51 -7.78 -19.47
CA VAL A 272 -4.69 -9.01 -19.48
C VAL A 272 -3.22 -8.63 -19.48
N ILE A 273 -2.44 -9.18 -18.55
CA ILE A 273 -1.02 -8.80 -18.38
C ILE A 273 -0.14 -9.36 -19.49
N ASP A 274 -0.46 -10.55 -19.99
CA ASP A 274 0.35 -11.21 -21.02
C ASP A 274 0.43 -10.39 -22.32
N ARG A 275 -0.62 -9.63 -22.65
CA ARG A 275 -0.60 -8.68 -23.79
C ARG A 275 0.34 -7.49 -23.58
N ILE A 276 0.68 -7.17 -22.33
CA ILE A 276 1.64 -6.12 -22.00
C ILE A 276 3.06 -6.69 -22.01
N ILE A 277 3.27 -7.88 -21.45
CA ILE A 277 4.61 -8.48 -21.32
C ILE A 277 5.05 -9.08 -22.66
N ASN A 278 4.17 -9.81 -23.35
CA ASN A 278 4.42 -10.52 -24.61
C ASN A 278 3.45 -10.05 -25.73
N PRO A 279 3.50 -8.77 -26.15
CA PRO A 279 2.66 -8.28 -27.25
C PRO A 279 2.90 -9.08 -28.54
N VAL A 280 1.80 -9.43 -29.22
CA VAL A 280 1.83 -10.05 -30.55
C VAL A 280 2.36 -9.01 -31.56
N SER A 281 3.15 -9.43 -32.55
CA SER A 281 3.85 -8.53 -33.49
C SER A 281 2.94 -7.51 -34.21
N GLU A 282 1.65 -7.80 -34.39
CA GLU A 282 0.66 -6.89 -34.97
C GLU A 282 0.26 -5.73 -34.04
N GLU A 283 0.23 -5.95 -32.72
CA GLU A 283 -0.09 -4.90 -31.73
C GLU A 283 1.07 -3.91 -31.56
N ALA A 284 2.31 -4.36 -31.82
CA ALA A 284 3.50 -3.48 -31.83
C ALA A 284 3.50 -2.51 -33.01
N ALA A 285 2.90 -2.89 -34.15
CA ALA A 285 2.77 -2.05 -35.34
C ALA A 285 1.63 -1.00 -35.24
N ALA A 286 0.62 -1.26 -34.40
CA ALA A 286 -0.50 -0.34 -34.14
C ALA A 286 -0.12 0.90 -33.28
N ALA A 287 1.14 1.00 -32.85
CA ALA A 287 1.68 2.08 -32.01
C ALA A 287 1.80 3.47 -32.69
N ALA A 288 1.20 3.66 -33.87
CA ALA A 288 1.24 4.93 -34.60
C ALA A 288 0.31 6.01 -34.00
N ALA A 289 -0.75 5.62 -33.28
CA ALA A 289 -1.67 6.57 -32.64
C ALA A 289 -1.08 7.13 -31.33
N PRO A 290 -1.29 8.42 -31.03
CA PRO A 290 -0.82 9.00 -29.78
C PRO A 290 -1.49 8.31 -28.58
N PRO A 291 -0.75 8.00 -27.50
CA PRO A 291 -1.30 7.29 -26.36
C PRO A 291 -2.32 8.15 -25.61
N THR A 292 -3.39 7.53 -25.14
CA THR A 292 -4.45 8.17 -24.35
C THR A 292 -4.48 7.66 -22.90
N HIS A 293 -3.84 6.51 -22.66
CA HIS A 293 -3.77 5.83 -21.37
C HIS A 293 -2.31 5.61 -20.94
N GLY A 294 -2.01 5.98 -19.70
CA GLY A 294 -0.80 5.58 -19.01
C GLY A 294 -1.11 4.45 -18.04
N VAL A 295 -0.50 3.29 -18.23
CA VAL A 295 -0.78 2.06 -17.47
C VAL A 295 0.42 1.70 -16.59
N PHE A 296 0.20 1.60 -15.29
CA PHE A 296 1.16 1.04 -14.33
C PHE A 296 0.91 -0.45 -14.14
N TYR A 297 1.77 -1.31 -14.69
CA TYR A 297 1.61 -2.75 -14.57
C TYR A 297 2.55 -3.40 -13.55
N SER A 298 3.57 -2.67 -13.08
CA SER A 298 4.43 -3.10 -11.98
C SER A 298 4.88 -1.91 -11.15
N VAL A 299 4.83 -2.05 -9.82
CA VAL A 299 5.35 -1.10 -8.83
C VAL A 299 6.09 -1.92 -7.78
N SER A 300 7.42 -1.81 -7.77
CA SER A 300 8.27 -2.70 -6.99
C SER A 300 9.20 -1.92 -6.06
N ASN A 301 9.09 -2.18 -4.75
CA ASN A 301 10.10 -1.75 -3.79
C ASN A 301 11.30 -2.70 -3.87
N MET A 302 12.49 -2.14 -4.13
CA MET A 302 13.70 -2.94 -4.36
C MET A 302 14.34 -3.44 -3.06
N HIS A 303 13.96 -2.88 -1.91
CA HIS A 303 14.49 -3.28 -0.61
C HIS A 303 13.40 -3.32 0.47
N VAL A 304 13.38 -4.39 1.30
CA VAL A 304 12.35 -4.59 2.35
C VAL A 304 12.44 -3.50 3.42
N GLY A 305 13.66 -3.07 3.76
CA GLY A 305 13.92 -1.98 4.69
C GLY A 305 13.33 -0.61 4.29
N LEU A 306 12.76 -0.46 3.09
CA LEU A 306 12.08 0.78 2.67
C LEU A 306 10.60 0.83 3.09
N ARG A 307 10.10 -0.21 3.76
CA ARG A 307 8.70 -0.26 4.24
C ARG A 307 8.33 1.00 5.04
N GLY A 308 7.13 1.52 4.77
CA GLY A 308 6.59 2.70 5.46
C GLY A 308 7.04 4.07 4.92
N LEU A 309 8.06 4.14 4.04
CA LEU A 309 8.54 5.43 3.51
C LEU A 309 7.67 6.04 2.40
N ASN A 310 6.67 5.30 1.90
CA ASN A 310 5.76 5.74 0.84
C ASN A 310 6.43 6.23 -0.46
N LEU A 311 7.70 5.85 -0.72
CA LEU A 311 8.43 6.23 -1.93
C LEU A 311 7.73 5.81 -3.22
N ALA A 312 7.09 4.63 -3.22
CA ALA A 312 6.31 4.14 -4.35
C ALA A 312 5.14 5.06 -4.72
N SER A 313 4.47 5.64 -3.72
CA SER A 313 3.40 6.62 -3.94
C SER A 313 3.95 7.87 -4.63
N HIS A 314 5.07 8.39 -4.12
CA HIS A 314 5.71 9.56 -4.69
C HIS A 314 6.18 9.31 -6.14
N LEU A 315 6.76 8.13 -6.41
CA LEU A 315 7.19 7.76 -7.76
C LEU A 315 6.03 7.69 -8.75
N LEU A 316 4.86 7.18 -8.34
CA LEU A 316 3.67 7.18 -9.21
C LEU A 316 3.34 8.61 -9.67
N PHE A 317 3.19 9.55 -8.74
CA PHE A 317 2.84 10.93 -9.08
C PHE A 317 3.92 11.66 -9.87
N LEU A 318 5.19 11.43 -9.56
CA LEU A 318 6.30 11.96 -10.37
C LEU A 318 6.25 11.43 -11.80
N THR A 319 5.94 10.14 -11.96
CA THR A 319 5.82 9.50 -13.28
C THR A 319 4.65 10.06 -14.07
N ILE A 320 3.48 10.20 -13.44
CA ILE A 320 2.30 10.83 -14.05
C ILE A 320 2.63 12.24 -14.53
N ASN A 321 3.21 13.07 -13.65
CA ASN A 321 3.56 14.45 -13.98
C ASN A 321 4.61 14.54 -15.10
N HIS A 322 5.61 13.65 -15.09
CA HIS A 322 6.65 13.63 -16.11
C HIS A 322 6.11 13.19 -17.47
N VAL A 323 5.40 12.06 -17.51
CA VAL A 323 4.88 11.49 -18.75
C VAL A 323 3.73 12.33 -19.32
N ALA A 324 2.86 12.92 -18.49
CA ALA A 324 1.81 13.82 -18.99
C ALA A 324 2.37 15.08 -19.68
N LYS A 325 3.56 15.55 -19.27
CA LYS A 325 4.26 16.64 -19.97
C LYS A 325 4.80 16.20 -21.34
N LEU A 326 5.28 14.95 -21.44
CA LEU A 326 5.80 14.39 -22.69
C LEU A 326 4.68 13.97 -23.66
N HIS A 327 3.55 13.51 -23.12
CA HIS A 327 2.40 13.03 -23.87
C HIS A 327 1.11 13.67 -23.35
N PRO A 328 0.80 14.92 -23.77
CA PRO A 328 -0.40 15.64 -23.32
C PRO A 328 -1.73 14.98 -23.70
N THR A 329 -1.70 14.04 -24.66
CA THR A 329 -2.87 13.26 -25.09
C THR A 329 -3.33 12.25 -24.05
N ILE A 330 -2.48 11.91 -23.06
CA ILE A 330 -2.84 10.97 -22.00
C ILE A 330 -3.76 11.65 -21.00
N HIS A 331 -5.01 11.21 -20.96
CA HIS A 331 -6.04 11.70 -20.03
C HIS A 331 -6.46 10.64 -19.01
N THR A 332 -6.06 9.38 -19.18
CA THR A 332 -6.43 8.28 -18.29
C THR A 332 -5.18 7.64 -17.69
N TRP A 333 -5.14 7.58 -16.36
CA TRP A 333 -4.09 6.91 -15.61
C TRP A 333 -4.68 5.72 -14.86
N VAL A 334 -4.21 4.53 -15.19
CA VAL A 334 -4.72 3.28 -14.61
C VAL A 334 -3.57 2.36 -14.23
N THR A 335 -3.86 1.38 -13.40
CA THR A 335 -2.95 0.27 -13.12
C THR A 335 -3.49 -1.01 -13.72
N LEU A 336 -2.67 -2.04 -13.85
CA LEU A 336 -3.11 -3.42 -13.95
C LEU A 336 -2.40 -4.20 -12.83
N SER A 337 -3.08 -4.32 -11.69
CA SER A 337 -2.48 -4.75 -10.43
C SER A 337 -2.92 -6.18 -10.05
N PRO A 338 -2.06 -6.97 -9.39
CA PRO A 338 -2.44 -8.28 -8.84
C PRO A 338 -3.32 -8.13 -7.58
N ILE A 339 -3.94 -9.24 -7.16
CA ILE A 339 -4.73 -9.35 -5.92
C ILE A 339 -4.15 -10.46 -5.03
N PRO A 340 -2.94 -10.26 -4.47
CA PRO A 340 -2.06 -11.33 -4.00
C PRO A 340 -2.64 -12.23 -2.90
N THR A 341 -3.57 -11.73 -2.11
CA THR A 341 -4.12 -12.45 -0.94
C THR A 341 -5.56 -12.91 -1.13
N PHE A 342 -6.11 -12.82 -2.35
CA PHE A 342 -7.50 -13.15 -2.64
C PHE A 342 -7.81 -14.64 -2.49
N ARG A 343 -6.98 -15.53 -3.06
CA ARG A 343 -7.18 -16.99 -2.96
C ARG A 343 -7.24 -17.44 -1.50
N ALA A 344 -6.26 -17.02 -0.71
CA ALA A 344 -6.18 -17.35 0.72
C ALA A 344 -7.34 -16.76 1.53
N TRP A 345 -7.88 -15.61 1.13
CA TRP A 345 -9.11 -15.08 1.73
C TRP A 345 -10.33 -15.95 1.37
N MET A 346 -10.51 -16.28 0.10
CA MET A 346 -11.66 -17.06 -0.37
C MET A 346 -11.69 -18.47 0.27
N GLN A 347 -10.54 -19.13 0.38
CA GLN A 347 -10.42 -20.42 1.07
C GLN A 347 -10.81 -20.33 2.54
N ARG A 348 -10.47 -19.24 3.25
CA ARG A 348 -10.91 -19.02 4.64
C ARG A 348 -12.41 -18.78 4.75
N GLN A 349 -13.01 -18.06 3.79
CA GLN A 349 -14.44 -17.77 3.78
C GLN A 349 -15.31 -19.04 3.62
N LEU A 350 -14.80 -20.07 2.96
CA LEU A 350 -15.47 -21.37 2.83
C LEU A 350 -15.74 -22.02 4.20
N HIS A 351 -14.91 -21.74 5.21
CA HIS A 351 -15.04 -22.29 6.56
C HIS A 351 -15.85 -21.41 7.53
N ALA A 352 -16.23 -20.19 7.13
CA ALA A 352 -16.77 -19.16 8.00
C ALA A 352 -18.31 -18.98 7.88
N ASP A 353 -19.03 -19.94 7.28
CA ASP A 353 -20.48 -19.89 7.00
C ASP A 353 -20.97 -18.61 6.26
N THR A 354 -20.06 -17.87 5.62
CA THR A 354 -20.35 -16.60 4.93
C THR A 354 -20.49 -16.80 3.41
N THR A 355 -20.72 -18.04 2.96
CA THR A 355 -20.73 -18.40 1.53
C THR A 355 -22.02 -18.03 0.81
N THR A 356 -23.07 -17.67 1.54
CA THR A 356 -24.39 -17.33 0.99
C THR A 356 -24.34 -16.13 0.03
N ALA A 357 -23.37 -15.22 0.20
CA ALA A 357 -23.22 -14.01 -0.63
C ALA A 357 -22.40 -14.22 -1.92
N TRP A 358 -21.83 -15.42 -2.13
CA TRP A 358 -20.91 -15.69 -3.24
C TRP A 358 -21.60 -15.73 -4.60
N PHE A 359 -22.81 -16.28 -4.63
CA PHE A 359 -23.54 -16.56 -5.85
C PHE A 359 -24.78 -15.68 -5.93
N THR A 360 -25.03 -15.12 -7.11
CA THR A 360 -26.34 -14.52 -7.40
C THR A 360 -27.35 -15.64 -7.67
N PRO A 361 -28.67 -15.37 -7.54
CA PRO A 361 -29.69 -16.36 -7.87
C PRO A 361 -29.52 -16.94 -9.28
N ALA A 362 -29.22 -16.09 -10.27
CA ALA A 362 -28.97 -16.50 -11.64
C ALA A 362 -27.77 -17.46 -11.79
N VAL A 363 -26.69 -17.21 -11.05
CA VAL A 363 -25.52 -18.10 -11.06
C VAL A 363 -25.84 -19.44 -10.40
N LEU A 364 -26.61 -19.45 -9.30
CA LEU A 364 -27.04 -20.69 -8.66
C LEU A 364 -27.88 -21.54 -9.61
N THR A 365 -28.82 -20.93 -10.32
CA THR A 365 -29.61 -21.63 -11.35
C THR A 365 -28.72 -22.19 -12.45
N ALA A 366 -27.76 -21.42 -12.95
CA ALA A 366 -26.81 -21.90 -13.97
C ALA A 366 -25.93 -23.06 -13.47
N ILE A 367 -25.58 -23.08 -12.18
CA ILE A 367 -24.83 -24.18 -11.56
C ILE A 367 -25.73 -25.43 -11.43
N GLU A 368 -26.96 -25.27 -10.96
CA GLU A 368 -27.93 -26.35 -10.79
C GLU A 368 -28.26 -27.01 -12.15
N GLU A 369 -28.56 -26.22 -13.18
CA GLU A 369 -28.89 -26.70 -14.53
C GLU A 369 -27.67 -27.24 -15.28
N GLY A 370 -26.54 -26.54 -15.21
CA GLY A 370 -25.34 -26.90 -15.99
C GLY A 370 -24.52 -28.04 -15.39
N PHE A 371 -24.56 -28.24 -14.07
CA PHE A 371 -23.69 -29.18 -13.37
C PHE A 371 -24.42 -30.11 -12.39
N GLY A 372 -25.73 -29.94 -12.18
CA GLY A 372 -26.50 -30.79 -11.26
C GLY A 372 -26.14 -30.61 -9.79
N ILE A 373 -25.54 -29.47 -9.41
CA ILE A 373 -25.05 -29.20 -8.06
C ILE A 373 -26.05 -28.32 -7.32
N SER A 374 -26.55 -28.79 -6.18
CA SER A 374 -27.48 -28.01 -5.35
C SER A 374 -26.85 -26.75 -4.77
N ARG A 375 -27.65 -25.71 -4.51
CA ARG A 375 -27.22 -24.46 -3.86
C ARG A 375 -26.36 -24.63 -2.60
N PHE A 376 -26.60 -25.66 -1.80
CA PHE A 376 -25.88 -25.91 -0.55
C PHE A 376 -24.49 -26.52 -0.79
N ALA A 377 -24.33 -27.29 -1.87
CA ALA A 377 -23.05 -27.90 -2.26
C ALA A 377 -22.21 -26.96 -3.15
N ALA A 378 -22.84 -25.96 -3.78
CA ALA A 378 -22.20 -25.06 -4.75
C ALA A 378 -20.90 -24.39 -4.24
N PRO A 379 -20.79 -23.83 -3.01
CA PRO A 379 -19.55 -23.20 -2.56
C PRO A 379 -18.36 -24.18 -2.50
N LYS A 380 -18.58 -25.37 -1.91
CA LYS A 380 -17.54 -26.39 -1.78
C LYS A 380 -17.14 -26.95 -3.14
N TRP A 381 -18.12 -27.27 -3.98
CA TRP A 381 -17.91 -27.74 -5.34
C TRP A 381 -17.10 -26.72 -6.15
N PHE A 382 -17.47 -25.45 -6.11
CA PHE A 382 -16.81 -24.39 -6.86
C PHE A 382 -15.33 -24.26 -6.49
N CYS A 383 -15.01 -24.27 -5.19
CA CYS A 383 -13.63 -24.31 -4.72
C CYS A 383 -12.89 -25.56 -5.20
N THR A 384 -13.51 -26.74 -5.16
CA THR A 384 -12.89 -27.98 -5.66
C THR A 384 -12.57 -27.89 -7.15
N GLN A 385 -13.47 -27.32 -7.96
CA GLN A 385 -13.23 -27.13 -9.40
C GLN A 385 -12.07 -26.16 -9.67
N LEU A 386 -11.94 -25.07 -8.92
CA LEU A 386 -10.82 -24.12 -9.06
C LEU A 386 -9.45 -24.71 -8.70
N GLU A 387 -9.43 -25.82 -7.94
CA GLU A 387 -8.21 -26.55 -7.61
C GLU A 387 -7.84 -27.61 -8.66
N THR A 388 -8.71 -27.89 -9.64
CA THR A 388 -8.39 -28.80 -10.73
C THR A 388 -7.37 -28.17 -11.69
N PRO A 389 -6.35 -28.91 -12.14
CA PRO A 389 -5.42 -28.40 -13.14
C PRO A 389 -6.16 -27.98 -14.40
N ARG A 390 -5.83 -26.79 -14.95
CA ARG A 390 -6.40 -26.28 -16.20
C ARG A 390 -7.94 -26.17 -16.21
N TRP A 391 -8.56 -25.92 -15.05
CA TRP A 391 -10.01 -25.63 -14.95
C TRP A 391 -10.47 -24.52 -15.91
N PHE A 392 -9.56 -23.60 -16.26
CA PHE A 392 -9.80 -22.48 -17.17
C PHE A 392 -9.95 -22.89 -18.65
N GLU A 393 -9.77 -24.16 -19.00
CA GLU A 393 -10.06 -24.69 -20.34
C GLU A 393 -11.54 -25.13 -20.49
N HIS A 394 -12.26 -25.33 -19.37
CA HIS A 394 -13.66 -25.80 -19.38
C HIS A 394 -14.66 -24.64 -19.57
N THR A 395 -15.16 -24.44 -20.79
CA THR A 395 -15.94 -23.25 -21.21
C THR A 395 -17.15 -22.94 -20.32
N LEU A 396 -17.96 -23.94 -19.97
CA LEU A 396 -19.14 -23.73 -19.12
C LEU A 396 -18.74 -23.28 -17.71
N PHE A 397 -17.67 -23.88 -17.17
CA PHE A 397 -17.21 -23.56 -15.81
C PHE A 397 -16.54 -22.20 -15.77
N VAL A 398 -15.78 -21.84 -16.80
CA VAL A 398 -15.15 -20.51 -16.94
C VAL A 398 -16.18 -19.38 -16.91
N THR A 399 -17.34 -19.57 -17.54
CA THR A 399 -18.42 -18.56 -17.51
C THR A 399 -18.93 -18.33 -16.09
N VAL A 400 -19.18 -19.42 -15.34
CA VAL A 400 -19.56 -19.36 -13.92
C VAL A 400 -18.44 -18.75 -13.09
N ALA A 401 -17.20 -19.22 -13.28
CA ALA A 401 -16.03 -18.78 -12.54
C ALA A 401 -15.77 -17.29 -12.71
N ARG A 402 -15.92 -16.76 -13.94
CA ARG A 402 -15.83 -15.33 -14.21
C ARG A 402 -16.81 -14.54 -13.35
N GLN A 403 -18.10 -14.90 -13.37
CA GLN A 403 -19.12 -14.15 -12.64
C GLN A 403 -18.88 -14.16 -11.12
N VAL A 404 -18.53 -15.34 -10.58
CA VAL A 404 -18.30 -15.52 -9.14
C VAL A 404 -17.00 -14.86 -8.69
N LEU A 405 -15.88 -15.08 -9.39
CA LEU A 405 -14.57 -14.55 -8.99
C LEU A 405 -14.51 -13.03 -9.13
N VAL A 406 -15.08 -12.44 -10.19
CA VAL A 406 -15.15 -10.99 -10.35
C VAL A 406 -15.95 -10.38 -9.19
N ARG A 407 -17.10 -10.96 -8.84
CA ARG A 407 -17.91 -10.52 -7.71
C ARG A 407 -17.19 -10.61 -6.39
N LEU A 408 -16.62 -11.77 -6.07
CA LEU A 408 -15.92 -11.98 -4.82
C LEU A 408 -14.68 -11.10 -4.71
N ALA A 409 -13.92 -10.91 -5.79
CA ALA A 409 -12.78 -10.02 -5.81
C ALA A 409 -13.21 -8.55 -5.63
N SER A 410 -14.31 -8.11 -6.24
CA SER A 410 -14.87 -6.77 -6.00
C SER A 410 -15.28 -6.58 -4.54
N ILE A 411 -15.98 -7.55 -3.94
CA ILE A 411 -16.36 -7.49 -2.51
C ILE A 411 -15.10 -7.43 -1.63
N TYR A 412 -14.11 -8.26 -1.94
CA TYR A 412 -12.85 -8.34 -1.22
C TYR A 412 -12.09 -7.00 -1.20
N VAL A 413 -11.94 -6.34 -2.35
CA VAL A 413 -11.19 -5.07 -2.43
C VAL A 413 -11.98 -3.84 -1.99
N LEU A 414 -13.31 -3.94 -1.88
CA LEU A 414 -14.17 -2.81 -1.47
C LEU A 414 -14.58 -2.87 0.00
N PHE A 415 -14.80 -4.06 0.56
CA PHE A 415 -15.45 -4.25 1.86
C PHE A 415 -14.64 -5.03 2.89
N GLU A 416 -13.75 -5.94 2.50
CA GLU A 416 -13.02 -6.76 3.49
C GLU A 416 -11.92 -5.96 4.20
N ARG A 417 -12.00 -5.90 5.54
CA ARG A 417 -11.11 -5.10 6.39
C ARG A 417 -10.27 -5.96 7.34
N ARG A 418 -9.07 -5.46 7.67
CA ARG A 418 -8.27 -5.92 8.81
C ARG A 418 -8.80 -5.28 10.10
N GLU A 419 -8.32 -5.71 11.25
CA GLU A 419 -8.63 -5.11 12.56
C GLU A 419 -8.34 -3.59 12.59
N SER A 420 -7.32 -3.14 11.86
CA SER A 420 -7.00 -1.71 11.69
C SER A 420 -8.00 -0.91 10.83
N LYS A 421 -9.14 -1.50 10.45
CA LYS A 421 -10.17 -0.96 9.55
C LYS A 421 -9.70 -0.67 8.11
N LYS A 422 -8.46 -1.01 7.74
CA LYS A 422 -7.93 -0.90 6.36
C LYS A 422 -8.26 -2.13 5.53
N ILE A 423 -8.28 -1.97 4.21
CA ILE A 423 -8.50 -3.08 3.26
C ILE A 423 -7.48 -4.20 3.52
N VAL A 424 -7.97 -5.44 3.47
CA VAL A 424 -7.15 -6.64 3.72
C VAL A 424 -6.05 -6.78 2.68
N ASP A 425 -6.39 -6.61 1.41
CA ASP A 425 -5.43 -6.75 0.32
C ASP A 425 -4.37 -5.63 0.36
N PRO A 426 -3.06 -5.97 0.38
CA PRO A 426 -2.00 -4.99 0.51
C PRO A 426 -1.88 -4.06 -0.72
N VAL A 427 -2.17 -4.56 -1.93
CA VAL A 427 -2.06 -3.81 -3.18
C VAL A 427 -3.24 -2.85 -3.33
N ALA A 428 -4.45 -3.32 -3.04
CA ALA A 428 -5.63 -2.47 -2.94
C ALA A 428 -5.41 -1.37 -1.89
N ASN A 429 -4.97 -1.73 -0.69
CA ASN A 429 -4.69 -0.77 0.36
C ASN A 429 -3.65 0.28 -0.09
N PHE A 430 -2.61 -0.11 -0.84
CA PHE A 430 -1.64 0.82 -1.40
C PHE A 430 -2.28 1.82 -2.39
N HIS A 431 -2.99 1.34 -3.42
CA HIS A 431 -3.57 2.23 -4.43
C HIS A 431 -4.67 3.12 -3.86
N LEU A 432 -5.50 2.60 -2.96
CA LEU A 432 -6.58 3.36 -2.31
C LEU A 432 -6.04 4.42 -1.34
N GLN A 433 -4.95 4.15 -0.62
CA GLN A 433 -4.23 5.19 0.16
C GLN A 433 -3.65 6.30 -0.71
N ASN A 434 -3.41 6.01 -1.99
CA ASN A 434 -2.93 6.97 -2.97
C ASN A 434 -4.08 7.65 -3.73
N GLY A 435 -5.34 7.44 -3.32
CA GLY A 435 -6.50 8.10 -3.94
C GLY A 435 -6.95 7.50 -5.27
N ALA A 436 -6.57 6.27 -5.56
CA ALA A 436 -7.14 5.58 -6.70
C ALA A 436 -8.57 5.10 -6.42
N GLN A 437 -9.36 4.93 -7.47
CA GLN A 437 -10.65 4.25 -7.42
C GLN A 437 -10.54 2.83 -8.00
N VAL A 438 -11.41 1.91 -7.56
CA VAL A 438 -11.57 0.60 -8.19
C VAL A 438 -12.27 0.78 -9.53
N GLU A 439 -11.56 0.56 -10.63
CA GLU A 439 -12.07 0.83 -11.99
C GLU A 439 -12.72 -0.40 -12.61
N SER A 440 -12.02 -1.54 -12.61
CA SER A 440 -12.48 -2.79 -13.20
C SER A 440 -11.78 -3.98 -12.55
N VAL A 441 -12.51 -5.06 -12.33
CA VAL A 441 -11.95 -6.36 -11.90
C VAL A 441 -11.93 -7.29 -13.11
N ASN A 442 -10.75 -7.78 -13.46
CA ASN A 442 -10.49 -8.47 -14.72
C ASN A 442 -10.23 -9.96 -14.45
N PHE A 443 -11.14 -10.81 -14.91
CA PHE A 443 -10.97 -12.26 -14.90
C PHE A 443 -10.14 -12.72 -16.11
N GLY A 444 -9.34 -13.79 -15.93
CA GLY A 444 -8.47 -14.33 -16.97
C GLY A 444 -7.36 -13.35 -17.36
N ALA A 445 -6.97 -12.50 -16.41
CA ALA A 445 -5.99 -11.46 -16.61
C ALA A 445 -4.56 -11.99 -16.50
N ASP A 446 -4.32 -12.98 -15.61
CA ASP A 446 -3.02 -13.62 -15.40
C ASP A 446 -3.16 -15.12 -15.05
N PHE A 447 -3.10 -15.99 -16.06
CA PHE A 447 -3.07 -17.45 -15.85
C PHE A 447 -1.66 -18.02 -15.65
N SER A 448 -0.66 -17.19 -15.32
CA SER A 448 0.61 -17.71 -14.84
C SER A 448 0.43 -18.49 -13.55
N ALA A 449 1.40 -19.35 -13.22
CA ALA A 449 1.38 -20.11 -11.96
C ALA A 449 1.24 -19.20 -10.74
N ASN A 450 1.87 -18.02 -10.77
CA ASN A 450 1.76 -17.03 -9.70
C ASN A 450 0.37 -16.37 -9.66
N GLY A 451 -0.17 -15.94 -10.80
CA GLY A 451 -1.51 -15.35 -10.89
C GLY A 451 -2.63 -16.30 -10.43
N LEU A 452 -2.52 -17.58 -10.80
CA LEU A 452 -3.42 -18.63 -10.30
C LEU A 452 -3.27 -18.84 -8.79
N ALA A 453 -2.02 -18.89 -8.29
CA ALA A 453 -1.76 -19.09 -6.87
C ALA A 453 -2.21 -17.92 -5.98
N GLN A 454 -2.23 -16.70 -6.51
CA GLN A 454 -2.60 -15.49 -5.80
C GLN A 454 -4.12 -15.20 -5.82
N SER A 455 -4.74 -15.30 -7.00
CA SER A 455 -6.09 -14.75 -7.23
C SER A 455 -6.90 -15.51 -8.28
N TYR A 456 -6.57 -16.78 -8.57
CA TYR A 456 -7.22 -17.57 -9.62
C TYR A 456 -7.22 -16.87 -10.99
N GLY A 457 -6.16 -16.09 -11.26
CA GLY A 457 -5.98 -15.33 -12.49
C GLY A 457 -6.82 -14.06 -12.61
N THR A 458 -7.28 -13.51 -11.49
CA THR A 458 -7.98 -12.22 -11.44
C THR A 458 -6.99 -11.08 -11.15
N MET A 459 -7.06 -10.01 -11.92
CA MET A 459 -6.34 -8.75 -11.67
C MET A 459 -7.34 -7.59 -11.58
N ILE A 460 -6.85 -6.40 -11.25
CA ILE A 460 -7.69 -5.22 -11.05
C ILE A 460 -7.05 -3.98 -11.68
N ASN A 461 -7.86 -3.15 -12.33
CA ASN A 461 -7.47 -1.80 -12.68
C ASN A 461 -7.85 -0.83 -11.55
N TYR A 462 -6.88 -0.08 -11.06
CA TYR A 462 -7.12 1.10 -10.25
C TYR A 462 -6.94 2.35 -11.09
N LYS A 463 -7.87 3.30 -11.03
CA LYS A 463 -7.80 4.55 -11.81
C LYS A 463 -7.42 5.72 -10.92
N TYR A 464 -6.48 6.54 -11.39
CA TYR A 464 -6.05 7.77 -10.75
C TYR A 464 -6.66 8.98 -11.44
N SER A 465 -7.68 9.57 -10.81
CA SER A 465 -8.30 10.81 -11.28
C SER A 465 -7.65 12.00 -10.59
N MET A 466 -6.73 12.70 -11.29
CA MET A 466 -5.92 13.79 -10.71
C MET A 466 -6.75 14.89 -10.05
N ASN A 467 -7.95 15.18 -10.55
CA ASN A 467 -8.83 16.23 -10.02
C ASN A 467 -9.35 15.94 -8.61
N VAL A 468 -9.42 14.66 -8.21
CA VAL A 468 -10.06 14.22 -6.95
C VAL A 468 -9.19 13.28 -6.12
N VAL A 469 -7.92 13.08 -6.52
CA VAL A 469 -7.01 12.12 -5.91
C VAL A 469 -6.74 12.42 -4.43
N ASP A 470 -6.63 13.70 -4.06
CA ASP A 470 -6.42 14.10 -2.66
C ASP A 470 -7.66 13.82 -1.81
N THR A 471 -8.85 14.16 -2.32
CA THR A 471 -10.12 13.93 -1.62
C THR A 471 -10.38 12.45 -1.39
N THR A 472 -10.17 11.62 -2.40
CA THR A 472 -10.32 10.15 -2.31
C THR A 472 -9.27 9.54 -1.39
N SER A 473 -8.02 9.98 -1.46
CA SER A 473 -6.92 9.57 -0.57
C SER A 473 -7.25 9.86 0.90
N ILE A 474 -7.70 11.08 1.21
CA ILE A 474 -8.10 11.49 2.56
C ILE A 474 -9.32 10.69 3.04
N SER A 475 -10.33 10.50 2.18
CA SER A 475 -11.53 9.71 2.51
C SER A 475 -11.16 8.28 2.92
N TYR A 476 -10.27 7.62 2.17
CA TYR A 476 -9.79 6.29 2.51
C TYR A 476 -8.92 6.27 3.78
N LYS A 477 -8.02 7.24 3.95
CA LYS A 477 -7.13 7.30 5.12
C LYS A 477 -7.89 7.53 6.42
N ARG A 478 -8.93 8.38 6.42
CA ARG A 478 -9.72 8.72 7.62
C ARG A 478 -10.87 7.75 7.89
N GLU A 479 -11.65 7.44 6.87
CA GLU A 479 -12.93 6.74 7.03
C GLU A 479 -12.91 5.33 6.45
N SER A 480 -11.84 4.95 5.75
CA SER A 480 -11.74 3.70 5.00
C SER A 480 -12.84 3.55 3.95
N THR A 481 -13.28 4.69 3.41
CA THR A 481 -14.21 4.82 2.30
C THR A 481 -13.47 4.58 0.99
N VAL A 482 -14.02 3.73 0.11
CA VAL A 482 -13.40 3.34 -1.16
C VAL A 482 -14.21 3.87 -2.33
N ALA A 483 -13.58 4.51 -3.31
CA ALA A 483 -14.25 4.93 -4.54
C ALA A 483 -14.27 3.80 -5.58
N LEU A 484 -15.35 3.69 -6.34
CA LEU A 484 -15.51 2.72 -7.42
C LEU A 484 -16.14 3.33 -8.67
N SER A 485 -15.82 2.74 -9.82
CA SER A 485 -16.43 3.07 -11.11
C SER A 485 -17.87 2.53 -11.22
N PRO A 486 -18.77 3.24 -11.91
CA PRO A 486 -20.10 2.73 -12.26
C PRO A 486 -20.06 1.38 -12.99
N ALA A 487 -18.96 1.04 -13.66
CA ALA A 487 -18.76 -0.25 -14.33
C ALA A 487 -18.72 -1.45 -13.36
N VAL A 488 -18.39 -1.22 -12.08
CA VAL A 488 -18.31 -2.26 -11.04
C VAL A 488 -19.67 -2.49 -10.36
N LEU A 489 -20.62 -1.57 -10.50
CA LEU A 489 -21.95 -1.67 -9.89
C LEU A 489 -22.71 -2.96 -10.22
N PRO A 490 -22.82 -3.42 -11.49
CA PRO A 490 -23.61 -4.61 -11.83
C PRO A 490 -23.10 -5.88 -11.14
N VAL A 491 -21.82 -5.88 -10.77
CA VAL A 491 -21.17 -7.01 -10.10
C VAL A 491 -21.58 -7.10 -8.63
N ILE A 492 -21.84 -5.96 -7.98
CA ILE A 492 -22.10 -5.86 -6.54
C ILE A 492 -23.60 -5.75 -6.27
N TRP A 493 -24.29 -4.93 -7.07
CA TRP A 493 -25.69 -4.58 -6.94
C TRP A 493 -26.49 -5.10 -8.13
N PHE A 494 -27.39 -6.05 -7.88
CA PHE A 494 -28.20 -6.70 -8.92
C PHE A 494 -29.69 -6.33 -8.88
N ASN A 495 -30.09 -5.44 -7.96
CA ASN A 495 -31.47 -4.98 -7.88
C ASN A 495 -31.68 -3.74 -8.74
N ASP A 496 -32.88 -3.56 -9.29
CA ASP A 496 -33.20 -2.34 -10.01
C ASP A 496 -33.22 -1.13 -9.07
N ASN A 497 -32.45 -0.10 -9.42
CA ASN A 497 -32.45 1.16 -8.70
C ASN A 497 -32.26 2.32 -9.67
N ILE A 498 -33.23 3.23 -9.70
CA ILE A 498 -33.28 4.36 -10.64
C ILE A 498 -32.03 5.25 -10.57
N PHE A 499 -31.46 5.45 -9.37
CA PHE A 499 -30.29 6.32 -9.19
C PHE A 499 -29.04 5.64 -9.71
N LEU A 500 -28.80 4.38 -9.34
CA LEU A 500 -27.63 3.64 -9.80
C LEU A 500 -27.65 3.43 -11.32
N GLN A 501 -28.83 3.12 -11.89
CA GLN A 501 -29.01 3.03 -13.34
C GLN A 501 -28.76 4.37 -14.05
N ALA A 502 -29.23 5.48 -13.48
CA ALA A 502 -28.97 6.81 -14.02
C ALA A 502 -27.47 7.15 -13.98
N ILE A 503 -26.77 6.84 -12.87
CA ILE A 503 -25.33 7.06 -12.74
C ILE A 503 -24.56 6.26 -13.79
N GLN A 504 -24.94 5.00 -14.02
CA GLN A 504 -24.33 4.17 -15.07
C GLN A 504 -24.57 4.73 -16.48
N ARG A 505 -25.79 5.21 -16.76
CA ARG A 505 -26.14 5.78 -18.07
C ARG A 505 -25.41 7.09 -18.34
N VAL A 506 -25.36 7.98 -17.36
CA VAL A 506 -24.68 9.28 -17.49
C VAL A 506 -23.17 9.09 -17.52
N ASN A 507 -22.64 8.18 -16.69
CA ASN A 507 -21.21 7.88 -16.56
C ASN A 507 -20.33 9.13 -16.40
N ASP A 508 -20.82 10.10 -15.60
CA ASP A 508 -20.11 11.34 -15.31
C ASP A 508 -18.89 11.07 -14.43
N LYS A 509 -17.76 11.69 -14.77
CA LYS A 509 -16.50 11.53 -14.02
C LYS A 509 -16.53 12.20 -12.64
N ASP A 510 -17.44 13.14 -12.44
CA ASP A 510 -17.57 13.94 -11.22
C ASP A 510 -18.63 13.39 -10.24
N ILE A 511 -19.27 12.27 -10.58
CA ILE A 511 -20.23 11.57 -9.72
C ILE A 511 -19.55 10.31 -9.19
N HIS A 512 -19.23 10.30 -7.89
CA HIS A 512 -18.54 9.19 -7.27
C HIS A 512 -19.49 8.28 -6.52
N ILE A 513 -19.32 6.97 -6.73
CA ILE A 513 -19.93 5.94 -5.91
C ILE A 513 -18.87 5.50 -4.91
N LEU A 514 -19.26 5.48 -3.64
CA LEU A 514 -18.37 5.17 -2.53
C LEU A 514 -18.84 3.91 -1.82
N ALA A 515 -17.90 3.10 -1.35
CA ALA A 515 -18.13 1.87 -0.62
C ALA A 515 -17.58 2.00 0.80
N ARG A 516 -18.37 1.57 1.78
CA ARG A 516 -17.98 1.52 3.18
C ARG A 516 -18.60 0.31 3.87
N GLN A 517 -17.86 -0.23 4.83
CA GLN A 517 -18.34 -1.27 5.73
C GLN A 517 -18.81 -0.63 7.05
N TYR A 518 -19.96 -1.08 7.55
CA TYR A 518 -20.47 -0.71 8.86
C TYR A 518 -20.55 -1.95 9.75
N THR A 519 -20.02 -1.85 10.97
CA THR A 519 -20.07 -2.94 11.95
C THR A 519 -21.37 -2.91 12.75
N LYS A 520 -21.75 -4.04 13.35
CA LYS A 520 -22.97 -4.14 14.17
C LYS A 520 -22.99 -3.06 15.26
N GLY A 521 -24.09 -2.31 15.32
CA GLY A 521 -24.28 -1.20 16.26
C GLY A 521 -23.84 0.17 15.73
N GLU A 522 -23.12 0.23 14.60
CA GLU A 522 -22.76 1.52 14.00
C GLU A 522 -24.01 2.20 13.41
N CYS A 523 -24.14 3.48 13.74
CA CYS A 523 -25.21 4.33 13.23
C CYS A 523 -24.79 4.94 11.90
N ILE A 524 -25.55 4.66 10.84
CA ILE A 524 -25.30 5.13 9.48
C ILE A 524 -25.86 6.55 9.32
N THR A 525 -27.10 6.77 9.75
CA THR A 525 -27.74 8.10 9.74
C THR A 525 -28.36 8.41 11.09
N ARG A 526 -28.32 9.69 11.49
CA ARG A 526 -28.92 10.17 12.74
C ARG A 526 -30.07 11.14 12.46
N ARG A 527 -31.20 10.94 13.12
CA ARG A 527 -32.37 11.83 13.05
C ARG A 527 -31.96 13.27 13.36
N GLY A 528 -32.41 14.20 12.54
CA GLY A 528 -32.14 15.63 12.66
C GLY A 528 -30.81 16.10 12.07
N GLN A 529 -29.94 15.18 11.62
CA GLN A 529 -28.73 15.60 10.91
C GLN A 529 -29.06 16.09 9.50
N ILE A 530 -28.18 16.93 8.95
CA ILE A 530 -28.25 17.32 7.53
C ILE A 530 -27.97 16.07 6.68
N PRO A 531 -28.81 15.74 5.68
CA PRO A 531 -28.58 14.58 4.84
C PRO A 531 -27.25 14.72 4.09
N ASP A 532 -26.43 13.69 4.16
CA ASP A 532 -25.05 13.69 3.65
C ASP A 532 -24.86 12.80 2.42
N ALA A 533 -25.67 11.73 2.29
CA ALA A 533 -25.63 10.82 1.16
C ALA A 533 -26.94 10.04 0.97
N VAL A 534 -27.06 9.42 -0.19
CA VAL A 534 -28.02 8.34 -0.46
C VAL A 534 -27.27 7.01 -0.33
N TYR A 535 -27.84 6.07 0.43
CA TYR A 535 -27.20 4.81 0.81
C TYR A 535 -27.90 3.61 0.17
N PHE A 536 -27.12 2.59 -0.19
CA PHE A 536 -27.56 1.37 -0.88
C PHE A 536 -26.95 0.14 -0.17
N LEU A 537 -27.80 -0.71 0.41
CA LEU A 537 -27.38 -1.84 1.25
C LEU A 537 -27.04 -3.09 0.41
N CYS A 538 -25.75 -3.34 0.20
CA CYS A 538 -25.24 -4.44 -0.63
C CYS A 538 -25.12 -5.77 0.12
N MET A 539 -25.05 -5.74 1.45
CA MET A 539 -25.04 -6.93 2.29
C MET A 539 -25.40 -6.52 3.72
N GLY A 540 -25.99 -7.44 4.48
CA GLY A 540 -26.33 -7.25 5.88
C GLY A 540 -27.73 -6.68 6.09
N GLN A 541 -28.03 -6.33 7.34
CA GLN A 541 -29.31 -5.81 7.77
C GLN A 541 -29.11 -4.53 8.58
N VAL A 542 -30.02 -3.58 8.40
CA VAL A 542 -30.07 -2.35 9.19
C VAL A 542 -31.47 -2.20 9.79
N VAL A 543 -31.56 -1.59 10.95
CA VAL A 543 -32.84 -1.21 11.58
C VAL A 543 -33.03 0.29 11.46
N VAL A 544 -34.21 0.68 10.98
CA VAL A 544 -34.71 2.04 10.97
C VAL A 544 -35.52 2.24 12.25
N LEU A 545 -35.07 3.13 13.13
CA LEU A 545 -35.71 3.40 14.42
C LEU A 545 -36.97 4.26 14.25
N THR A 546 -38.00 3.61 13.71
CA THR A 546 -39.40 4.05 13.58
C THR A 546 -40.27 3.37 14.65
N VAL A 547 -41.54 3.76 14.76
CA VAL A 547 -42.53 3.08 15.62
C VAL A 547 -43.67 2.59 14.73
N PRO A 548 -43.81 1.27 14.49
CA PRO A 548 -42.88 0.19 14.85
C PRO A 548 -41.57 0.26 14.07
N SER A 549 -40.49 -0.36 14.58
CA SER A 549 -39.20 -0.37 13.89
C SER A 549 -39.26 -1.21 12.61
N THR A 550 -38.54 -0.75 11.58
CA THR A 550 -38.49 -1.42 10.27
C THR A 550 -37.09 -1.97 10.03
N ILE A 551 -36.98 -3.21 9.57
CA ILE A 551 -35.70 -3.82 9.16
C ILE A 551 -35.57 -3.68 7.65
N LEU A 552 -34.43 -3.18 7.19
CA LEU A 552 -34.06 -3.16 5.78
C LEU A 552 -32.98 -4.21 5.53
N GLU A 553 -33.15 -4.98 4.46
CA GLU A 553 -32.24 -6.03 4.03
C GLU A 553 -31.51 -5.66 2.74
N HIS A 554 -30.65 -6.57 2.27
CA HIS A 554 -29.93 -6.42 1.01
C HIS A 554 -30.86 -5.99 -0.13
N GLY A 555 -30.44 -4.96 -0.87
CA GLY A 555 -31.20 -4.41 -1.98
C GLY A 555 -32.01 -3.17 -1.63
N SER A 556 -32.11 -2.82 -0.36
CA SER A 556 -32.77 -1.60 0.09
C SER A 556 -31.89 -0.36 -0.09
N SER A 557 -32.52 0.79 -0.33
CA SER A 557 -31.87 2.11 -0.31
C SER A 557 -32.55 3.03 0.69
N PHE A 558 -31.83 4.01 1.24
CA PHE A 558 -32.37 4.99 2.19
C PHE A 558 -31.61 6.33 2.12
N GLY A 559 -32.22 7.39 2.64
CA GLY A 559 -31.70 8.77 2.57
C GLY A 559 -31.94 9.48 1.23
N ASP A 560 -32.54 8.78 0.27
CA ASP A 560 -32.94 9.28 -1.04
C ASP A 560 -33.97 10.42 -0.93
N ALA A 561 -35.03 10.23 -0.14
CA ALA A 561 -36.06 11.26 0.05
C ALA A 561 -35.48 12.55 0.65
N GLU A 562 -34.67 12.44 1.71
CA GLU A 562 -34.08 13.59 2.39
C GLU A 562 -33.07 14.33 1.53
N VAL A 563 -32.26 13.62 0.73
CA VAL A 563 -31.34 14.25 -0.21
C VAL A 563 -32.08 14.96 -1.35
N VAL A 564 -33.12 14.35 -1.91
CA VAL A 564 -33.89 14.92 -3.04
C VAL A 564 -34.72 16.13 -2.60
N LEU A 565 -35.38 16.05 -1.43
CA LEU A 565 -36.23 17.12 -0.91
C LEU A 565 -35.45 18.19 -0.13
N GLY A 566 -34.22 17.90 0.28
CA GLY A 566 -33.41 18.80 1.10
C GLY A 566 -33.84 18.86 2.57
N GLU A 567 -34.57 17.86 3.04
CA GLU A 567 -35.08 17.77 4.41
C GLU A 567 -34.05 17.17 5.39
N PRO A 568 -34.10 17.47 6.70
CA PRO A 568 -33.31 16.76 7.70
C PRO A 568 -33.59 15.26 7.72
N VAL A 569 -32.58 14.45 8.07
CA VAL A 569 -32.72 13.00 8.21
C VAL A 569 -33.86 12.65 9.17
N ARG A 570 -34.83 11.85 8.71
CA ARG A 570 -36.06 11.57 9.47
C ARG A 570 -35.86 10.54 10.58
N PHE A 571 -35.01 9.54 10.34
CA PHE A 571 -34.85 8.39 11.24
C PHE A 571 -33.38 8.03 11.49
N ASN A 572 -33.12 7.46 12.66
CA ASN A 572 -31.85 6.78 12.91
C ASN A 572 -31.83 5.46 12.15
N VAL A 573 -30.77 5.22 11.39
CA VAL A 573 -30.51 3.92 10.75
C VAL A 573 -29.26 3.31 11.37
N VAL A 574 -29.39 2.10 11.91
CA VAL A 574 -28.33 1.42 12.67
C VAL A 574 -28.10 0.02 12.08
N ALA A 575 -26.83 -0.35 11.87
CA ALA A 575 -26.48 -1.68 11.39
C ALA A 575 -26.74 -2.75 12.47
N THR A 576 -27.52 -3.78 12.14
CA THR A 576 -27.78 -4.92 13.06
C THR A 576 -26.81 -6.08 12.82
N THR A 577 -26.21 -6.13 11.63
CA THR A 577 -25.13 -7.06 11.24
C THR A 577 -23.95 -6.28 10.68
N LEU A 578 -22.89 -7.00 10.27
CA LEU A 578 -21.89 -6.43 9.37
C LEU A 578 -22.58 -6.05 8.05
N CYS A 579 -22.48 -4.78 7.65
CA CYS A 579 -23.14 -4.26 6.47
C CYS A 579 -22.12 -3.78 5.44
N HIS A 580 -22.34 -4.14 4.18
CA HIS A 580 -21.63 -3.56 3.03
C HIS A 580 -22.54 -2.53 2.39
N VAL A 581 -22.13 -1.27 2.38
CA VAL A 581 -22.98 -0.16 1.96
C VAL A 581 -22.28 0.62 0.86
N LEU A 582 -22.96 0.78 -0.26
CA LEU A 582 -22.60 1.79 -1.26
C LEU A 582 -23.32 3.09 -0.92
N PHE A 583 -22.73 4.22 -1.25
CA PHE A 583 -23.38 5.51 -1.09
C PHE A 583 -22.88 6.53 -2.10
N VAL A 584 -23.75 7.49 -2.40
CA VAL A 584 -23.45 8.63 -3.27
C VAL A 584 -23.68 9.89 -2.45
N ARG A 585 -22.65 10.73 -2.34
CA ARG A 585 -22.69 11.95 -1.53
C ARG A 585 -23.79 12.87 -2.03
N LYS A 586 -24.38 13.67 -1.13
CA LYS A 586 -25.41 14.65 -1.46
C LYS A 586 -24.97 15.59 -2.59
N THR A 587 -23.73 16.05 -2.58
CA THR A 587 -23.17 16.92 -3.64
C THR A 587 -23.24 16.26 -5.01
N ASP A 588 -22.89 14.98 -5.08
CA ASP A 588 -22.81 14.22 -6.32
C ASP A 588 -24.21 13.81 -6.79
N MET A 589 -25.11 13.50 -5.84
CA MET A 589 -26.52 13.26 -6.10
C MET A 589 -27.21 14.52 -6.63
N GLN A 590 -26.88 15.70 -6.11
CA GLN A 590 -27.41 16.97 -6.62
C GLN A 590 -26.97 17.25 -8.06
N LYS A 591 -25.72 16.91 -8.42
CA LYS A 591 -25.27 16.95 -9.81
C LYS A 591 -26.05 15.99 -10.69
N LEU A 592 -26.25 14.74 -10.24
CA LEU A 592 -27.05 13.76 -10.97
C LEU A 592 -28.48 14.27 -11.20
N LEU A 593 -29.11 14.85 -10.17
CA LEU A 593 -30.46 15.41 -10.24
C LEU A 593 -30.58 16.66 -11.12
N ALA A 594 -29.46 17.35 -11.39
CA ALA A 594 -29.42 18.44 -12.35
C ALA A 594 -29.33 17.90 -13.80
N ILE A 595 -28.61 16.80 -14.01
CA ILE A 595 -28.46 16.15 -15.31
C ILE A 595 -29.74 15.36 -15.68
N VAL A 596 -30.35 14.69 -14.71
CA VAL A 596 -31.55 13.86 -14.88
C VAL A 596 -32.67 14.33 -13.94
N PRO A 597 -33.38 15.43 -14.27
CA PRO A 597 -34.42 16.01 -13.41
C PRO A 597 -35.59 15.06 -13.12
N GLU A 598 -35.87 14.10 -14.02
CA GLU A 598 -36.94 13.10 -13.89
C GLU A 598 -36.84 12.26 -12.62
N LEU A 599 -35.64 12.10 -12.05
CA LEU A 599 -35.43 11.39 -10.80
C LEU A 599 -36.12 12.07 -9.60
N LYS A 600 -36.41 13.38 -9.70
CA LYS A 600 -37.17 14.12 -8.67
C LYS A 600 -38.65 13.77 -8.67
N THR A 601 -39.18 13.33 -9.81
CA THR A 601 -40.63 13.12 -10.01
C THR A 601 -41.19 12.07 -9.05
N LYS A 602 -40.40 11.08 -8.65
CA LYS A 602 -40.77 10.07 -7.64
C LYS A 602 -41.05 10.68 -6.25
N TYR A 603 -40.47 11.83 -5.94
CA TYR A 603 -40.53 12.46 -4.62
C TYR A 603 -41.32 13.77 -4.61
N MET A 604 -41.70 14.29 -5.79
CA MET A 604 -42.57 15.44 -5.89
C MET A 604 -44.02 15.01 -5.67
N PRO A 605 -44.81 15.72 -4.85
CA PRO A 605 -46.23 15.44 -4.76
C PRO A 605 -46.85 15.57 -6.15
N SER A 606 -47.65 14.58 -6.55
CA SER A 606 -48.47 14.65 -7.77
C SER A 606 -49.26 15.95 -7.72
N ARG A 607 -49.01 16.86 -8.67
CA ARG A 607 -49.82 18.07 -8.84
C ARG A 607 -51.26 17.61 -9.13
N LEU A 608 -52.12 17.69 -8.12
CA LEU A 608 -53.57 17.64 -8.26
C LEU A 608 -54.07 18.95 -8.86
#